data_AF-A0A8J4UX49-F1
#
_entry.id   AF-A0A8J4UX49-F1
#
_cell.length_a   1.000
_cell.length_b   1.000
_cell.length_c   1.000
_cell.angle_alpha   90.00
_cell.angle_beta   90.00
_cell.angle_gamma   90.00
#
_symmetry.space_group_name_H-M   'P 1'
#
loop_
_entity.id
_entity.type
_entity.pdbx_description
1 polymer ?
#
loop_
_entity_poly.entity_id
_entity_poly.type
_entity_poly.pdbx_seq_one_letter_code
_entity_poly.pdbx_strand_id
1 'polypeptide(L)'
;MEQQQQQQATSTDAPLTKAQKQRLKEKERKARQKQEEAAFEAAEALLSEDEKFKRKIEWCIYQLQLGQQRKDSTKDQIAESESVIKKLRSTKNSDIQKEALMFSVFGKDIKKLMRTMPMPDKVETTTTATEAAAEEATTTTSQ
;
A
#
# COMPACT_ATOMS: atom_id res chain seq x y z
N MET A 1 -27.07 24.48 61.40
CA MET A 1 -27.35 24.86 60.02
C MET A 1 -26.04 24.76 59.25
N GLU A 2 -25.83 23.72 58.45
CA GLU A 2 -25.21 23.90 57.14
C GLU A 2 -25.54 22.67 56.30
N GLN A 3 -26.26 22.93 55.21
CA GLN A 3 -26.88 21.93 54.37
C GLN A 3 -25.85 21.16 53.57
N GLN A 4 -25.93 19.85 53.69
CA GLN A 4 -25.57 18.93 52.63
C GLN A 4 -26.53 19.16 51.46
N GLN A 5 -26.03 19.59 50.30
CA GLN A 5 -26.76 19.43 49.06
C GLN A 5 -25.80 19.02 47.93
N GLN A 6 -25.88 17.73 47.63
CA GLN A 6 -25.50 17.13 46.35
C GLN A 6 -26.27 17.80 45.21
N GLN A 7 -25.64 17.89 44.05
CA GLN A 7 -26.26 17.78 42.72
C GLN A 7 -25.11 17.56 41.72
N GLN A 8 -24.78 16.30 41.42
CA GLN A 8 -25.37 15.46 40.37
C GLN A 8 -24.93 15.89 38.97
N ALA A 9 -24.11 15.01 38.39
CA ALA A 9 -23.75 14.97 36.99
C ALA A 9 -25.01 14.96 36.11
N THR A 10 -25.16 15.98 35.27
CA THR A 10 -26.15 15.99 34.19
C THR A 10 -25.60 15.21 33.00
N SER A 11 -25.60 13.87 33.12
CA SER A 11 -25.63 13.00 31.93
C SER A 11 -26.97 13.22 31.23
N THR A 12 -26.99 14.16 30.28
CA THR A 12 -28.13 14.35 29.38
C THR A 12 -28.08 13.29 28.29
N ASP A 13 -28.70 12.14 28.56
CA ASP A 13 -29.05 11.13 27.55
C ASP A 13 -30.27 11.62 26.74
N ALA A 14 -30.09 12.74 26.02
CA ALA A 14 -31.07 13.22 25.07
C ALA A 14 -30.75 12.60 23.70
N PRO A 15 -31.70 11.92 23.04
CA PRO A 15 -31.44 11.32 21.74
C PRO A 15 -31.08 12.41 20.74
N LEU A 16 -29.81 12.43 20.30
CA LEU A 16 -29.31 13.44 19.37
C LEU A 16 -30.18 13.50 18.11
N THR A 17 -30.48 14.72 17.68
CA THR A 17 -31.22 14.98 16.44
C THR A 17 -30.46 14.43 15.22
N LYS A 18 -31.18 14.09 14.14
CA LYS A 18 -30.58 13.59 12.89
C LYS A 18 -29.47 14.52 12.37
N ALA A 19 -29.65 15.84 12.50
CA ALA A 19 -28.66 16.83 12.08
C ALA A 19 -27.39 16.83 12.97
N GLN A 20 -27.52 16.71 14.30
CA GLN A 20 -26.37 16.61 15.20
C GLN A 20 -25.58 15.32 14.97
N LYS A 21 -26.26 14.18 14.77
CA LYS A 21 -25.62 12.90 14.43
C LYS A 21 -24.85 12.97 13.10
N GLN A 22 -25.42 13.64 12.08
CA GLN A 22 -24.73 13.86 10.79
C GLN A 22 -23.47 14.71 10.94
N ARG A 23 -23.54 15.82 11.70
CA ARG A 23 -22.39 16.70 11.93
C ARG A 23 -21.26 15.99 12.68
N LEU A 24 -21.59 15.20 13.69
CA LEU A 24 -20.60 14.38 14.41
C LEU A 24 -19.95 13.35 13.47
N LYS A 25 -20.74 12.64 12.66
CA LYS A 25 -20.22 11.66 11.68
C LYS A 25 -19.32 12.30 10.64
N GLU A 26 -19.65 13.50 10.14
CA GLU A 26 -18.80 14.21 9.18
C GLU A 26 -17.50 14.70 9.85
N LYS A 27 -17.58 15.24 11.07
CA LYS A 27 -16.43 15.67 11.85
C LYS A 27 -15.48 14.49 12.13
N GLU A 28 -16.03 13.34 12.47
CA GLU A 28 -15.27 12.10 12.71
C GLU A 28 -14.62 11.59 11.42
N ARG A 29 -15.35 11.59 10.29
CA ARG A 29 -14.77 11.22 8.98
C ARG A 29 -13.61 12.14 8.60
N LYS A 30 -13.76 13.45 8.78
CA LYS A 30 -12.68 14.44 8.52
C LYS A 30 -11.50 14.25 9.46
N ALA A 31 -11.75 14.00 10.74
CA ALA A 31 -10.69 13.73 11.71
C ALA A 31 -9.91 12.47 11.35
N ARG A 32 -10.60 11.40 10.96
CA ARG A 32 -9.98 10.14 10.52
C ARG A 32 -9.16 10.32 9.25
N GLN A 33 -9.68 11.04 8.25
CA GLN A 33 -8.92 11.37 7.04
C GLN A 33 -7.66 12.18 7.34
N LYS A 34 -7.76 13.19 8.22
CA LYS A 34 -6.60 14.00 8.63
C LYS A 34 -5.57 13.17 9.39
N GLN A 35 -6.01 12.25 10.24
CA GLN A 35 -5.12 11.36 10.99
C GLN A 35 -4.41 10.36 10.07
N GLU A 36 -5.12 9.82 9.06
CA GLU A 36 -4.54 8.91 8.06
C GLU A 36 -3.52 9.64 7.16
N GLU A 37 -3.81 10.89 6.77
CA GLU A 37 -2.86 11.73 6.02
C GLU A 37 -1.62 12.05 6.86
N ALA A 38 -1.79 12.42 8.12
CA ALA A 38 -0.68 12.68 9.03
C ALA A 38 0.16 11.41 9.30
N ALA A 39 -0.48 10.25 9.41
CA ALA A 39 0.22 8.98 9.60
C ALA A 39 1.05 8.59 8.37
N PHE A 40 0.51 8.78 7.16
CA PHE A 40 1.24 8.53 5.92
C PHE A 40 2.46 9.45 5.77
N GLU A 41 2.28 10.76 5.99
CA GLU A 41 3.39 11.73 5.91
C GLU A 41 4.42 11.49 7.02
N ALA A 42 4.01 11.14 8.24
CA ALA A 42 4.93 10.81 9.33
C ALA A 42 5.74 9.53 9.05
N ALA A 43 5.10 8.50 8.50
CA ALA A 43 5.78 7.26 8.10
C ALA A 43 6.76 7.52 6.95
N GLU A 44 6.39 8.35 5.97
CA GLU A 44 7.26 8.72 4.87
C GLU A 44 8.44 9.58 5.35
N ALA A 45 8.21 10.51 6.29
CA ALA A 45 9.25 11.39 6.84
C ALA A 45 10.36 10.65 7.62
N LEU A 46 10.09 9.43 8.12
CA LEU A 46 11.07 8.59 8.79
C LEU A 46 11.98 7.83 7.82
N LEU A 47 11.63 7.76 6.54
CA LEU A 47 12.40 7.06 5.51
C LEU A 47 13.43 7.99 4.88
N SER A 48 14.59 7.45 4.53
CA SER A 48 15.53 8.14 3.63
C SER A 48 14.95 8.30 2.23
N GLU A 49 15.50 9.22 1.42
CA GLU A 49 15.07 9.41 0.03
C GLU A 49 15.19 8.12 -0.81
N ASP A 50 16.26 7.35 -0.60
CA ASP A 50 16.46 6.05 -1.26
C ASP A 50 15.39 5.02 -0.85
N GLU A 51 15.03 4.99 0.44
CA GLU A 51 13.98 4.10 0.94
C GLU A 51 12.60 4.51 0.45
N LYS A 52 12.29 5.81 0.39
CA LYS A 52 11.05 6.33 -0.21
C LYS A 52 10.96 5.92 -1.68
N PHE A 53 12.06 6.08 -2.42
CA PHE A 53 12.12 5.69 -3.82
C PHE A 53 11.91 4.18 -3.99
N LYS A 54 12.59 3.36 -3.18
CA LYS A 54 12.40 1.91 -3.17
C LYS A 54 10.96 1.51 -2.82
N ARG A 55 10.36 2.13 -1.80
CA ARG A 55 8.95 1.92 -1.41
C ARG A 55 8.01 2.25 -2.56
N LYS A 56 8.26 3.34 -3.29
CA LYS A 56 7.50 3.76 -4.48
C LYS A 56 7.60 2.71 -5.60
N ILE A 57 8.79 2.19 -5.87
CA ILE A 57 9.00 1.11 -6.84
C ILE A 57 8.24 -0.16 -6.45
N GLU A 58 8.37 -0.60 -5.21
CA GLU A 58 7.69 -1.79 -4.70
C GLU A 58 6.16 -1.64 -4.77
N TRP A 59 5.64 -0.46 -4.42
CA TRP A 59 4.22 -0.18 -4.56
C TRP A 59 3.75 -0.24 -6.02
N CYS A 60 4.52 0.33 -6.96
CA CYS A 60 4.20 0.27 -8.39
C CYS A 60 4.17 -1.18 -8.89
N ILE A 61 5.15 -2.00 -8.49
CA ILE A 61 5.19 -3.43 -8.84
C ILE A 61 3.97 -4.15 -8.27
N TYR A 62 3.64 -3.92 -7.00
CA TYR A 62 2.48 -4.52 -6.36
C TYR A 62 1.17 -4.18 -7.07
N GLN A 63 0.97 -2.91 -7.45
CA GLN A 63 -0.23 -2.50 -8.18
C GLN A 63 -0.33 -3.16 -9.56
N LEU A 64 0.79 -3.27 -10.29
CA LEU A 64 0.83 -3.96 -11.58
C LEU A 64 0.50 -5.45 -11.44
N GLN A 65 1.01 -6.11 -10.40
CA GLN A 65 0.70 -7.52 -10.11
C GLN A 65 -0.77 -7.71 -9.71
N LEU A 66 -1.31 -6.81 -8.88
CA LEU A 66 -2.71 -6.84 -8.47
C LEU A 66 -3.65 -6.63 -9.68
N GLY A 67 -3.28 -5.77 -10.63
CA GLY A 67 -4.00 -5.57 -11.88
C GLY A 67 -4.09 -6.85 -12.72
N GLN A 68 -2.97 -7.57 -12.87
CA GLN A 68 -2.92 -8.83 -13.63
C GLN A 68 -3.83 -9.93 -13.06
N GLN A 69 -4.04 -9.95 -11.74
CA GLN A 69 -4.90 -10.94 -11.09
C GLN A 69 -6.40 -10.71 -11.32
N ARG A 70 -6.79 -9.54 -11.84
CA ARG A 70 -8.20 -9.24 -12.10
C ARG A 70 -8.69 -10.02 -13.32
N LYS A 71 -9.95 -10.46 -13.27
CA LYS A 71 -10.57 -11.32 -14.29
C LYS A 71 -10.78 -10.63 -15.65
N ASP A 72 -10.67 -9.30 -15.69
CA ASP A 72 -10.84 -8.44 -16.85
C ASP A 72 -9.52 -8.10 -17.57
N SER A 73 -8.39 -8.54 -17.04
CA SER A 73 -7.08 -8.29 -17.65
C SER A 73 -6.88 -9.08 -18.94
N THR A 74 -6.65 -8.37 -20.03
CA THR A 74 -6.31 -8.97 -21.34
C THR A 74 -4.86 -9.45 -21.35
N LYS A 75 -4.55 -10.40 -22.24
CA LYS A 75 -3.17 -10.94 -22.39
C LYS A 75 -2.15 -9.84 -22.69
N ASP A 76 -2.54 -8.84 -23.50
CA ASP A 76 -1.67 -7.72 -23.85
C ASP A 76 -1.38 -6.83 -22.64
N GLN A 77 -2.39 -6.54 -21.81
CA GLN A 77 -2.21 -5.79 -20.57
C GLN A 77 -1.32 -6.54 -19.55
N ILE A 78 -1.43 -7.87 -19.49
CA ILE A 78 -0.56 -8.69 -18.64
C ILE A 78 0.89 -8.60 -19.14
N ALA A 79 1.13 -8.81 -20.44
CA ALA A 79 2.47 -8.75 -21.03
C ALA A 79 3.09 -7.35 -20.90
N GLU A 80 2.31 -6.29 -21.08
CA GLU A 80 2.76 -4.91 -20.86
C GLU A 80 3.14 -4.69 -19.40
N SER A 81 2.29 -5.13 -18.46
CA SER A 81 2.55 -5.01 -17.02
C SER A 81 3.82 -5.77 -16.61
N GLU A 82 4.04 -6.97 -17.13
CA GLU A 82 5.28 -7.74 -16.90
C GLU A 82 6.51 -7.03 -17.45
N SER A 83 6.41 -6.44 -18.65
CA SER A 83 7.49 -5.65 -19.26
C SER A 83 7.87 -4.45 -18.39
N VAL A 84 6.88 -3.75 -17.83
CA VAL A 84 7.10 -2.64 -16.89
C VAL A 84 7.75 -3.15 -15.60
N ILE A 85 7.25 -4.22 -14.99
CA ILE A 85 7.83 -4.81 -13.77
C ILE A 85 9.29 -5.19 -13.99
N LYS A 86 9.62 -5.81 -15.13
CA LYS A 86 11.00 -6.18 -15.47
C LYS A 86 11.92 -4.97 -15.54
N LYS A 87 11.44 -3.85 -16.11
CA LYS A 87 12.20 -2.60 -16.16
C LYS A 87 12.40 -1.99 -14.77
N LEU A 88 11.36 -1.97 -13.93
CA LEU A 88 11.46 -1.42 -12.57
C LEU A 88 12.41 -2.22 -11.66
N ARG A 89 12.43 -3.55 -11.80
CA ARG A 89 13.34 -4.45 -11.05
C ARG A 89 14.77 -4.46 -11.61
N SER A 90 14.97 -4.02 -12.84
CA SER A 90 16.29 -4.07 -13.46
C SER A 90 17.26 -3.09 -12.79
N THR A 91 18.44 -3.57 -12.45
CA THR A 91 19.57 -2.74 -12.01
C THR A 91 20.19 -1.94 -13.16
N LYS A 92 19.86 -2.26 -14.41
CA LYS A 92 20.36 -1.56 -15.60
C LYS A 92 19.68 -0.22 -15.86
N ASN A 93 18.47 -0.03 -15.34
CA ASN A 93 17.74 1.23 -15.49
C ASN A 93 18.12 2.16 -14.34
N SER A 94 18.45 3.41 -14.68
CA SER A 94 18.71 4.44 -13.66
C SER A 94 17.42 4.83 -12.93
N ASP A 95 17.55 5.45 -11.77
CA ASP A 95 16.39 5.85 -10.98
C ASP A 95 15.53 6.88 -11.71
N ILE A 96 16.14 7.77 -12.50
CA ILE A 96 15.43 8.71 -13.38
C ILE A 96 14.59 7.97 -14.42
N GLN A 97 15.13 6.90 -15.03
CA GLN A 97 14.39 6.10 -16.02
C GLN A 97 13.24 5.33 -15.37
N LYS A 98 13.46 4.77 -14.17
CA LYS A 98 12.42 4.11 -13.40
C LYS A 98 11.33 5.10 -12.99
N GLU A 99 11.70 6.31 -12.59
CA GLU A 99 10.76 7.38 -12.25
C GLU A 99 9.92 7.81 -13.44
N ALA A 100 10.54 8.05 -14.60
CA ALA A 100 9.83 8.38 -15.82
C ALA A 100 8.85 7.26 -16.22
N LEU A 101 9.25 5.99 -16.06
CA LEU A 101 8.40 4.85 -16.34
C LEU A 101 7.20 4.77 -15.38
N MET A 102 7.44 4.92 -14.07
CA MET A 102 6.37 4.96 -13.07
C MET A 102 5.37 6.07 -13.39
N PHE A 103 5.87 7.26 -13.73
CA PHE A 103 5.05 8.40 -14.12
C PHE A 103 4.24 8.14 -15.39
N SER A 104 4.81 7.48 -16.40
CA SER A 104 4.09 7.16 -17.63
C SER A 104 2.93 6.19 -17.38
N VAL A 105 3.06 5.28 -16.42
CA VAL A 105 2.06 4.24 -16.12
C VAL A 105 0.99 4.71 -15.15
N PHE A 106 1.39 5.43 -14.10
CA PHE A 106 0.50 5.83 -13.00
C PHE A 106 0.19 7.33 -12.95
N GLY A 107 0.87 8.13 -13.77
CA GLY A 107 0.70 9.58 -13.85
C GLY A 107 1.44 10.37 -12.77
N LYS A 108 1.06 11.66 -12.64
CA LYS A 108 1.64 12.62 -11.67
C LYS A 108 1.28 12.33 -10.22
N ASP A 109 0.17 11.64 -9.98
CA ASP A 109 -0.47 11.54 -8.66
C ASP A 109 -0.13 10.25 -7.89
N ILE A 110 1.02 9.63 -8.16
CA ILE A 110 1.44 8.36 -7.54
C ILE A 110 1.36 8.43 -6.01
N LYS A 111 1.82 9.52 -5.39
CA LYS A 111 1.77 9.70 -3.93
C LYS A 111 0.33 9.65 -3.39
N LYS A 112 -0.62 10.23 -4.11
CA LYS A 112 -2.05 10.18 -3.78
C LYS A 112 -2.62 8.77 -3.94
N LEU A 113 -2.18 8.03 -4.94
CA LEU A 113 -2.58 6.64 -5.16
C LEU A 113 -2.03 5.72 -4.06
N MET A 114 -0.76 5.90 -3.67
CA MET A 114 -0.13 5.17 -2.56
C MET A 114 -0.88 5.36 -1.25
N ARG A 115 -1.39 6.57 -1.00
CA ARG A 115 -2.25 6.85 0.15
C ARG A 115 -3.61 6.16 0.07
N THR A 116 -4.23 6.17 -1.11
CA THR A 116 -5.59 5.64 -1.30
C THR A 116 -5.63 4.12 -1.31
N MET A 117 -4.56 3.49 -1.80
CA MET A 117 -4.38 2.04 -1.87
C MET A 117 -3.01 1.69 -1.27
N PRO A 118 -2.87 1.74 0.07
CA PRO A 118 -1.63 1.40 0.72
C PRO A 118 -1.29 -0.07 0.46
N MET A 119 -0.01 -0.33 0.21
CA MET A 119 0.49 -1.70 0.12
C MET A 119 0.42 -2.33 1.51
N PRO A 120 -0.12 -3.56 1.67
CA PRO A 120 -0.14 -4.23 2.97
C PRO A 120 1.31 -4.40 3.47
N ASP A 121 1.55 -4.13 4.76
CA ASP A 121 2.88 -4.23 5.38
C ASP A 121 3.44 -5.66 5.42
N LYS A 122 2.65 -6.65 4.98
CA LYS A 122 3.05 -8.05 4.87
C LYS A 122 2.78 -8.53 3.44
N VAL A 123 3.72 -8.30 2.54
CA VAL A 123 3.95 -9.24 1.45
C VAL A 123 4.94 -10.26 1.97
N GLU A 124 4.42 -11.37 2.49
CA GLU A 124 5.23 -12.55 2.72
C GLU A 124 5.92 -12.89 1.41
N THR A 125 7.24 -12.82 1.43
CA THR A 125 8.14 -13.37 0.42
C THR A 125 7.91 -14.88 0.34
N THR A 126 6.87 -15.31 -0.36
CA THR A 126 6.81 -16.68 -0.90
C THR A 126 7.66 -16.71 -2.16
N THR A 127 8.97 -16.73 -1.93
CA THR A 127 9.91 -17.48 -2.76
C THR A 127 9.33 -18.88 -2.96
N THR A 128 8.63 -19.10 -4.07
CA THR A 128 8.38 -20.45 -4.60
C THR A 128 9.20 -20.59 -5.87
N ALA A 129 10.52 -20.57 -5.67
CA ALA A 129 11.53 -21.05 -6.59
C ALA A 129 12.63 -21.71 -5.73
N THR A 130 12.27 -22.86 -5.18
CA THR A 130 13.18 -23.91 -4.71
C THR A 130 12.59 -25.16 -5.37
N GLU A 131 13.09 -25.52 -6.55
CA GLU A 131 14.23 -26.42 -6.66
C GLU A 131 13.90 -27.76 -5.99
N ALA A 132 13.10 -28.55 -6.72
CA ALA A 132 13.10 -29.99 -6.54
C ALA A 132 14.40 -30.52 -7.15
N ALA A 133 15.40 -30.68 -6.28
CA ALA A 133 16.61 -31.44 -6.56
C ALA A 133 16.42 -32.92 -6.16
N ALA A 134 17.24 -33.77 -6.79
CA ALA A 134 17.56 -35.19 -6.50
C ALA A 134 16.54 -36.23 -7.01
N GLU A 135 16.91 -37.34 -7.65
CA GLU A 135 18.18 -38.08 -7.82
C GLU A 135 17.92 -39.17 -8.92
N GLU A 136 18.79 -39.51 -9.86
CA GLU A 136 19.92 -40.48 -9.82
C GLU A 136 20.46 -40.57 -11.28
N ALA A 137 21.71 -40.87 -11.66
CA ALA A 137 22.95 -41.20 -10.99
C ALA A 137 24.10 -41.10 -12.05
N THR A 138 25.23 -40.56 -11.62
CA THR A 138 26.63 -40.98 -11.87
C THR A 138 27.08 -41.57 -13.23
N THR A 139 28.01 -40.85 -13.88
CA THR A 139 29.42 -41.22 -14.13
C THR A 139 29.75 -42.53 -14.90
N THR A 140 30.32 -42.36 -16.11
CA THR A 140 31.54 -43.01 -16.67
C THR A 140 31.73 -44.53 -16.54
N THR A 141 31.90 -45.24 -17.66
CA THR A 141 33.08 -46.11 -17.97
C THR A 141 32.90 -46.89 -19.28
N SER A 142 33.99 -46.93 -20.06
CA SER A 142 34.24 -47.63 -21.33
C SER A 142 33.88 -49.12 -21.39
N GLN A 143 33.49 -49.59 -22.58
CA GLN A 143 34.36 -50.36 -23.50
C GLN A 143 33.78 -50.38 -24.91
#